data_AF-A0A7C7QRH0-F1
#
_entry.id   AF-A0A7C7QRH0-F1
#
_cell.length_a   1.000
_cell.length_b   1.000
_cell.length_c   1.000
_cell.angle_alpha   90.00
_cell.angle_beta   90.00
_cell.angle_gamma   90.00
#
_symmetry.space_group_name_H-M   'P 1'
#
loop_
_entity.id
_entity.type
_entity.pdbx_description
1 polymer ?
#
loop_
_entity_poly.entity_id
_entity_poly.type
_entity_poly.pdbx_seq_one_letter_code
_entity_poly.pdbx_strand_id
1 'polypeptide(L)'
;MTYYVLVENGKQGNYTATVLGWPDCTAQGATRQEALARIRQALITRLARAEIVPLEIEHPHPGHPRLKFAGMFEDNPLFDDVLTEIETYRRELDADDTVI
;
A
#
# COMPACT_ATOMS: atom_id res chain seq x y z
N MET A 1 -3.21 -16.01 -14.72
CA MET A 1 -3.08 -15.22 -13.48
C MET A 1 -1.62 -15.11 -13.10
N THR A 2 -1.19 -13.94 -12.62
CA THR A 2 0.19 -13.70 -12.16
C THR A 2 0.18 -13.57 -10.65
N TYR A 3 1.08 -14.29 -9.99
CA TYR A 3 1.29 -14.22 -8.55
C TYR A 3 2.69 -13.71 -8.28
N TYR A 4 2.81 -12.81 -7.33
CA TYR A 4 4.10 -12.31 -6.87
C TYR A 4 4.65 -13.26 -5.81
N VAL A 5 5.92 -13.62 -5.97
CA VAL A 5 6.61 -14.60 -5.13
C VAL A 5 7.88 -13.95 -4.60
N LEU A 6 8.02 -13.92 -3.28
CA LEU A 6 9.28 -13.58 -2.62
C LEU A 6 10.22 -14.76 -2.78
N VAL A 7 11.45 -14.51 -3.22
CA VAL A 7 12.51 -15.54 -3.29
C VAL A 7 13.68 -15.10 -2.44
N GLU A 8 13.99 -15.92 -1.44
CA GLU A 8 15.08 -15.70 -0.50
C GLU A 8 16.20 -16.70 -0.76
N ASN A 9 17.44 -16.22 -0.75
CA ASN A 9 18.62 -17.08 -0.78
C ASN A 9 18.99 -17.42 0.67
N GLY A 10 18.62 -18.60 1.12
CA GLY A 10 18.91 -19.10 2.46
C GLY A 10 20.39 -19.46 2.65
N LYS A 11 20.76 -19.77 3.91
CA LYS A 11 22.11 -20.24 4.23
C LYS A 11 22.39 -21.57 3.50
N GLN A 12 23.60 -21.73 3.00
CA GLN A 12 24.07 -22.92 2.26
C GLN A 12 23.45 -23.15 0.87
N GLY A 13 22.93 -22.11 0.21
CA GLY A 13 22.49 -22.21 -1.20
C GLY A 13 21.09 -22.82 -1.39
N ASN A 14 20.31 -22.96 -0.30
CA ASN A 14 18.91 -23.33 -0.38
C ASN A 14 18.05 -22.09 -0.62
N TYR A 15 17.34 -22.07 -1.74
CA TYR A 15 16.39 -21.02 -2.10
C TYR A 15 15.02 -21.34 -1.51
N THR A 16 14.38 -20.33 -0.92
CA THR A 16 13.00 -20.43 -0.45
C THR A 16 12.14 -19.47 -1.26
N ALA A 17 11.01 -19.96 -1.77
CA ALA A 17 10.05 -19.17 -2.54
C ALA A 17 8.69 -19.17 -1.83
N THR A 18 8.12 -18.00 -1.57
CA THR A 18 6.87 -17.81 -0.82
C THR A 18 5.91 -16.89 -1.58
N VAL A 19 4.65 -17.27 -1.72
CA VAL A 19 3.63 -16.44 -2.39
C VAL A 19 3.27 -15.26 -1.48
N LEU A 20 3.31 -14.03 -2.02
CA LEU A 20 2.95 -12.85 -1.23
C LEU A 20 1.49 -12.92 -0.78
N GLY A 21 1.25 -12.64 0.50
CA GLY A 21 -0.05 -12.76 1.14
C GLY A 21 -0.40 -14.16 1.63
N TRP A 22 0.32 -15.21 1.20
CA TRP A 22 0.09 -16.61 1.59
C TRP A 22 1.35 -17.26 2.17
N PRO A 23 1.69 -16.97 3.45
CA PRO A 23 2.91 -17.48 4.07
C PRO A 23 2.97 -19.01 4.15
N ASP A 24 1.82 -19.69 4.13
CA ASP A 24 1.77 -21.16 4.12
C ASP A 24 2.04 -21.76 2.74
N CYS A 25 2.09 -20.93 1.70
CA CYS A 25 2.42 -21.34 0.34
C CYS A 25 3.89 -21.03 0.09
N THR A 26 4.74 -21.97 0.51
CA THR A 26 6.20 -21.88 0.41
C THR A 26 6.79 -23.15 -0.17
N ALA A 27 7.89 -23.03 -0.91
CA ALA A 27 8.67 -24.17 -1.40
C ALA A 27 10.16 -23.87 -1.38
N GLN A 28 10.96 -24.92 -1.19
CA GLN A 28 12.42 -24.85 -1.18
C GLN A 28 13.04 -25.61 -2.35
N GLY A 29 14.17 -25.11 -2.86
CA GLY A 29 14.97 -25.76 -3.89
C GLY A 29 16.46 -25.42 -3.76
N ALA A 30 17.33 -26.26 -4.30
CA ALA A 30 18.78 -26.02 -4.33
C ALA A 30 19.16 -24.91 -5.33
N THR A 31 18.23 -24.52 -6.21
CA THR A 31 18.38 -23.37 -7.12
C THR A 31 17.14 -22.49 -7.09
N ARG A 32 17.30 -21.23 -7.52
CA ARG A 32 16.19 -20.30 -7.71
C ARG A 32 15.10 -20.89 -8.61
N GLN A 33 15.50 -21.50 -9.72
CA GLN A 33 14.59 -22.10 -10.69
C GLN A 33 13.82 -23.27 -10.08
N GLU A 34 14.49 -24.10 -9.29
CA GLU A 34 13.85 -25.23 -8.63
C GLU A 34 12.82 -24.77 -7.58
N ALA A 35 13.16 -23.78 -6.75
CA ALA A 35 12.21 -23.22 -5.78
C ALA A 35 10.97 -22.62 -6.49
N LEU A 36 11.18 -21.94 -7.63
CA LEU A 36 10.10 -21.40 -8.45
C LEU A 36 9.25 -22.47 -9.17
N ALA A 37 9.85 -23.58 -9.58
CA ALA A 37 9.11 -24.70 -10.17
C ALA A 37 8.23 -25.38 -9.11
N ARG A 38 8.80 -25.61 -7.92
CA ARG A 38 8.08 -26.25 -6.80
C ARG A 38 6.96 -25.38 -6.26
N ILE A 39 7.19 -24.07 -6.08
CA ILE A 39 6.13 -23.16 -5.60
C ILE A 39 5.00 -23.02 -6.63
N ARG A 40 5.33 -23.04 -7.94
CA ARG A 40 4.32 -23.09 -9.01
C ARG A 40 3.44 -24.33 -8.89
N GLN A 41 4.04 -25.50 -8.68
CA GLN A 41 3.27 -26.74 -8.53
C GLN A 41 2.39 -26.71 -7.26
N ALA A 42 2.95 -26.25 -6.14
CA ALA A 42 2.20 -26.12 -4.89
C ALA A 42 0.98 -25.18 -5.05
N LEU A 43 1.19 -24.06 -5.75
CA LEU A 43 0.15 -23.09 -6.04
C LEU A 43 -0.94 -23.67 -6.95
N ILE A 44 -0.58 -24.38 -8.02
CA ILE A 44 -1.53 -25.08 -8.90
C ILE A 44 -2.37 -26.08 -8.10
N THR A 45 -1.72 -26.92 -7.27
CA THR A 45 -2.42 -27.91 -6.45
C THR A 45 -3.37 -27.25 -5.45
N ARG A 46 -2.99 -26.11 -4.85
CA ARG A 46 -3.85 -25.37 -3.93
C ARG A 46 -5.06 -24.76 -4.65
N LEU A 47 -4.84 -24.13 -5.79
CA LEU A 47 -5.90 -23.49 -6.59
C LEU A 47 -6.84 -24.51 -7.25
N ALA A 48 -6.41 -25.76 -7.45
CA ALA A 48 -7.30 -26.83 -7.91
C ALA A 48 -8.45 -27.13 -6.93
N ARG A 49 -8.30 -26.73 -5.65
CA ARG A 49 -9.29 -26.96 -4.58
C ARG A 49 -9.74 -25.67 -3.88
N ALA A 50 -9.30 -24.50 -4.35
CA ALA A 50 -9.55 -23.22 -3.70
C ALA A 50 -9.73 -22.12 -4.75
N GLU A 51 -10.59 -21.16 -4.44
CA GLU A 51 -10.85 -19.99 -5.28
C GLU A 51 -10.44 -18.72 -4.54
N ILE A 52 -9.94 -17.73 -5.28
CA ILE A 52 -9.72 -16.39 -4.74
C ILE A 52 -10.95 -15.56 -5.06
N VAL A 53 -11.68 -15.17 -4.02
CA VAL A 53 -12.86 -14.32 -4.14
C VAL A 53 -12.58 -12.96 -3.52
N PRO A 54 -12.90 -11.84 -4.21
CA PRO A 54 -12.93 -10.54 -3.56
C PRO A 54 -14.05 -10.56 -2.52
N LEU A 55 -13.71 -10.20 -1.29
CA LEU A 55 -14.68 -10.06 -0.20
C LEU A 55 -14.70 -8.60 0.23
N GLU A 56 -15.82 -7.93 -0.04
CA GLU A 56 -16.08 -6.61 0.50
C GLU A 56 -16.42 -6.74 1.99
N ILE A 57 -15.75 -5.95 2.82
CA ILE A 57 -15.99 -5.91 4.26
C ILE A 57 -16.42 -4.49 4.59
N GLU A 58 -17.62 -4.36 5.15
CA GLU A 58 -18.06 -3.11 5.75
C GLU A 58 -17.21 -2.84 6.99
N HIS A 59 -16.32 -1.86 6.92
CA HIS A 59 -15.72 -1.32 8.13
C HIS A 59 -16.84 -0.69 8.97
N PRO A 60 -17.01 -1.06 10.26
CA PRO A 60 -17.83 -0.28 11.16
C PRO A 60 -17.17 1.10 11.26
N HIS A 61 -17.65 2.04 10.46
CA HIS A 61 -17.11 3.39 10.42
C HIS A 61 -17.44 4.04 11.77
N PRO A 62 -16.45 4.41 12.61
CA PRO A 62 -16.69 5.56 13.47
C PRO A 62 -16.91 6.70 12.48
N GLY A 63 -18.12 7.27 12.44
CA GLY A 63 -18.55 8.21 11.39
C GLY A 63 -17.48 9.25 11.04
N HIS A 64 -17.46 9.70 9.77
CA HIS A 64 -16.33 10.45 9.19
C HIS A 64 -15.72 11.48 10.15
N PRO A 65 -14.56 11.19 10.77
CA PRO A 65 -13.96 12.08 11.78
C PRO A 65 -13.60 13.46 11.24
N ARG A 66 -13.58 13.60 9.91
CA ARG A 66 -13.33 14.84 9.16
C ARG A 66 -14.59 15.70 8.99
N LEU A 67 -15.80 15.14 9.12
CA LEU A 67 -17.06 15.90 9.05
C LEU A 67 -17.15 16.96 10.16
N LYS A 68 -16.55 16.71 11.33
CA LYS A 68 -16.53 17.67 12.44
C LYS A 68 -15.82 18.99 12.12
N PHE A 69 -15.06 19.04 11.03
CA PHE A 69 -14.33 20.22 10.57
C PHE A 69 -14.94 20.87 9.33
N ALA A 70 -15.97 20.27 8.73
CA ALA A 70 -16.65 20.86 7.58
C ALA A 70 -17.34 22.16 8.01
N GLY A 71 -17.06 23.27 7.32
CA GLY A 71 -17.62 24.59 7.65
C GLY A 71 -17.08 25.23 8.93
N MET A 72 -16.02 24.70 9.55
CA MET A 72 -15.53 25.18 10.86
C MET A 72 -15.16 26.68 10.88
N PHE A 73 -14.92 27.29 9.72
CA PHE A 73 -14.55 28.71 9.60
C PHE A 73 -15.58 29.56 8.84
N GLU A 74 -16.76 29.01 8.49
CA GLU A 74 -17.77 29.71 7.67
C GLU A 74 -18.17 31.07 8.26
N ASP A 75 -18.39 31.13 9.57
CA ASP A 75 -18.77 32.35 10.29
C ASP A 75 -17.59 33.06 10.98
N ASN A 76 -16.34 32.69 10.67
CA ASN A 76 -15.20 33.32 11.32
C ASN A 76 -14.95 34.72 10.71
N PRO A 77 -15.10 35.81 11.48
CA PRO A 77 -14.95 37.17 10.95
C PRO A 77 -13.53 37.50 10.50
N LEU A 78 -12.53 36.70 10.89
CA LEU A 78 -11.12 36.86 10.49
C LEU A 78 -10.74 35.99 9.29
N PHE A 79 -11.67 35.24 8.70
CA PHE A 79 -11.35 34.28 7.63
C PHE A 79 -10.69 34.96 6.42
N ASP A 80 -11.27 36.07 5.96
CA ASP A 80 -10.77 36.82 4.80
C ASP A 80 -9.41 37.48 5.08
N ASP A 81 -9.20 38.00 6.30
CA ASP A 81 -7.92 38.59 6.72
C ASP A 81 -6.80 37.54 6.71
N VAL A 82 -7.09 36.34 7.25
CA VAL A 82 -6.14 35.22 7.25
C VAL A 82 -5.81 34.77 5.82
N LEU A 83 -6.80 34.71 4.93
CA LEU A 83 -6.54 34.36 3.52
C LEU A 83 -5.67 35.40 2.82
N THR A 84 -5.90 36.69 3.10
CA THR A 84 -5.10 37.80 2.55
C THR A 84 -3.64 37.72 3.00
N GLU A 85 -3.40 37.42 4.28
CA GLU A 85 -2.05 37.22 4.82
C GLU A 85 -1.36 36.00 4.20
N ILE A 86 -2.08 34.88 4.05
CA ILE A 86 -1.55 33.67 3.39
C ILE A 86 -1.17 33.98 1.94
N GLU A 87 -2.03 34.68 1.20
CA GLU A 87 -1.76 35.05 -0.19
C GLU A 87 -0.52 35.96 -0.30
N THR A 88 -0.42 36.96 0.57
CA THR A 88 0.73 37.87 0.62
C THR A 88 2.02 37.11 0.87
N TYR A 89 2.04 36.25 1.91
CA TYR A 89 3.20 35.41 2.24
C TYR A 89 3.60 34.49 1.08
N ARG A 90 2.62 33.89 0.37
CA ARG A 90 2.91 33.04 -0.79
C ARG A 90 3.51 33.82 -1.94
N ARG A 91 3.00 35.02 -2.24
CA ARG A 91 3.54 35.87 -3.31
C ARG A 91 4.97 36.30 -3.02
N GLU A 92 5.30 36.58 -1.76
CA GLU A 92 6.67 36.89 -1.34
C GLU A 92 7.62 35.71 -1.59
N LEU A 93 7.21 34.49 -1.21
CA LEU A 93 7.98 33.28 -1.46
C LEU A 93 8.10 32.96 -2.96
N ASP A 94 7.02 33.07 -3.72
CA ASP A 94 7.00 32.77 -5.16
C ASP A 94 7.80 33.81 -5.98
N ALA A 95 8.00 35.03 -5.45
CA ALA A 95 8.84 36.07 -6.04
C ALA A 95 10.32 35.97 -5.64
N ASP A 96 10.64 35.18 -4.61
CA ASP A 96 12.01 34.91 -4.20
C ASP A 96 12.57 33.71 -4.99
N ASP A 97 13.17 34.00 -6.15
CA ASP A 97 13.84 33.03 -7.05
C ASP A 97 15.02 32.28 -6.40
N THR A 98 15.31 32.50 -5.10
CA THR A 98 16.36 31.76 -4.37
C THR A 98 15.89 30.42 -3.76
N VAL A 99 14.63 30.01 -3.95
CA VAL A 99 14.18 28.67 -3.57
C VAL A 99 14.32 27.69 -4.75
N ILE A 100 15.55 27.24 -5.01
CA ILE A 100 15.86 25.95 -5.66
C ILE A 100 16.70 25.11 -4.70
#